data_AF-A0A536H218-F1
#
_entry.id   AF-A0A536H218-F1
#
_cell.length_a   1.000
_cell.length_b   1.000
_cell.length_c   1.000
_cell.angle_alpha   90.00
_cell.angle_beta   90.00
_cell.angle_gamma   90.00
#
_symmetry.space_group_name_H-M   'P 1'
#
loop_
_entity.id
_entity.type
_entity.pdbx_description
1 polymer ?
#
loop_
_entity_poly.entity_id
_entity_poly.type
_entity_poly.pdbx_seq_one_letter_code
_entity_poly.pdbx_strand_id
1 'polypeptide(L)'
;MTGLIPGAYHVITGTLAVPQATEDDLQVAARQALERLDIYDVFRPQDLLQHGSWKLAQRVRWLCTDVWPMLYHVLTIQQRNGIAAWQLPKQEAMKLLPQESAPARMIHAFYQAICTYYQKEASAEGALKAIQSGLAFLQSVKSWWIETSSY
;
A
#
# COMPACT_ATOMS: atom_id res chain seq x y z
N MET A 1 -19.35 3.25 -4.59
CA MET A 1 -18.65 3.13 -3.31
C MET A 1 -18.54 1.66 -3.00
N THR A 2 -17.33 1.13 -2.85
CA THR A 2 -17.10 -0.24 -2.37
C THR A 2 -17.56 -0.31 -0.91
N GLY A 3 -18.30 -1.36 -0.54
CA GLY A 3 -18.64 -1.61 0.86
C GLY A 3 -17.40 -1.83 1.73
N LEU A 4 -17.55 -1.96 3.04
CA LEU A 4 -16.42 -2.32 3.91
C LEU A 4 -15.94 -3.74 3.57
N ILE A 5 -14.63 -3.92 3.51
CA ILE A 5 -14.01 -5.22 3.17
C ILE A 5 -14.20 -6.18 4.35
N PRO A 6 -14.86 -7.33 4.17
CA PRO A 6 -15.10 -8.29 5.25
C PRO A 6 -13.81 -8.71 5.96
N GLY A 7 -13.80 -8.64 7.29
CA GLY A 7 -12.68 -9.07 8.13
C GLY A 7 -11.49 -8.09 8.22
N ALA A 8 -11.52 -6.97 7.47
CA ALA A 8 -10.53 -5.89 7.61
C ALA A 8 -10.87 -4.89 8.73
N TYR A 9 -11.94 -5.15 9.51
CA TYR A 9 -12.41 -4.30 10.60
C TYR A 9 -13.03 -5.15 11.71
N HIS A 10 -13.20 -4.55 12.88
CA HIS A 10 -13.91 -5.13 14.01
C HIS A 10 -15.04 -4.20 14.45
N VAL A 11 -16.29 -4.69 14.42
CA VAL A 11 -17.46 -3.90 14.86
C VAL A 11 -17.50 -3.94 16.38
N ILE A 12 -17.34 -2.79 17.01
CA ILE A 12 -17.37 -2.67 18.48
C ILE A 12 -18.81 -2.74 19.01
N THR A 13 -19.78 -2.17 18.28
CA THR A 13 -21.21 -2.23 18.61
C THR A 13 -22.09 -2.00 17.38
N GLY A 14 -23.32 -2.54 17.41
CA GLY A 14 -24.31 -2.41 16.35
C GLY A 14 -24.13 -3.37 15.18
N THR A 15 -24.85 -3.10 14.08
CA THR A 15 -24.73 -3.82 12.81
C THR A 15 -24.34 -2.84 11.70
N LEU A 16 -23.69 -3.35 10.66
CA LEU A 16 -23.38 -2.53 9.50
C LEU A 16 -24.65 -2.23 8.71
N ALA A 17 -24.91 -0.93 8.52
CA ALA A 17 -26.03 -0.44 7.72
C ALA A 17 -25.79 -0.53 6.20
N VAL A 18 -24.57 -0.90 5.79
CA VAL A 18 -24.16 -1.02 4.39
C VAL A 18 -23.74 -2.45 4.06
N PRO A 19 -24.06 -2.96 2.86
CA PRO A 19 -23.52 -4.23 2.39
C PRO A 19 -21.99 -4.22 2.43
N GLN A 20 -21.41 -5.36 2.80
CA GLN A 20 -19.97 -5.54 2.73
C GLN A 20 -19.53 -5.68 1.26
N ALA A 21 -18.26 -5.36 0.98
CA ALA A 21 -17.72 -5.54 -0.36
C ALA A 21 -17.70 -7.01 -0.77
N THR A 22 -18.13 -7.29 -1.99
CA THR A 22 -17.96 -8.60 -2.62
C THR A 22 -16.57 -8.75 -3.24
N GLU A 23 -16.22 -9.97 -3.65
CA GLU A 23 -14.97 -10.21 -4.37
C GLU A 23 -14.93 -9.45 -5.70
N ASP A 24 -16.06 -9.42 -6.44
CA ASP A 24 -16.17 -8.66 -7.69
C ASP A 24 -15.97 -7.16 -7.47
N ASP A 25 -16.53 -6.60 -6.40
CA ASP A 25 -16.32 -5.20 -6.03
C ASP A 25 -14.83 -4.90 -5.76
N LEU A 26 -14.14 -5.83 -5.09
CA LEU A 26 -12.70 -5.71 -4.80
C LEU A 26 -11.86 -5.83 -6.07
N GLN A 27 -12.20 -6.73 -6.99
CA GLN A 27 -11.53 -6.84 -8.29
C GLN A 27 -11.64 -5.53 -9.08
N VAL A 28 -12.84 -4.96 -9.18
CA VAL A 28 -13.06 -3.69 -9.87
C VAL A 28 -12.30 -2.55 -9.17
N ALA A 29 -12.38 -2.47 -7.84
CA ALA A 29 -11.67 -1.44 -7.07
C ALA A 29 -10.15 -1.56 -7.23
N ALA A 30 -9.59 -2.78 -7.22
CA ALA A 30 -8.16 -3.02 -7.40
C ALA A 30 -7.68 -2.59 -8.79
N ARG A 31 -8.42 -2.94 -9.86
CA ARG A 31 -8.09 -2.49 -11.23
C ARG A 31 -8.10 -0.98 -11.33
N GLN A 32 -9.16 -0.33 -10.84
CA GLN A 32 -9.26 1.13 -10.85
C GLN A 32 -8.14 1.81 -10.06
N ALA A 33 -7.74 1.25 -8.92
CA ALA A 33 -6.63 1.78 -8.12
C ALA A 33 -5.29 1.65 -8.84
N LEU A 34 -5.04 0.51 -9.49
CA LEU A 34 -3.82 0.24 -10.25
C LEU A 34 -3.72 1.09 -11.52
N GLU A 35 -4.83 1.25 -12.25
CA GLU A 35 -4.92 2.11 -13.44
C GLU A 35 -4.67 3.59 -13.12
N ARG A 36 -5.21 4.06 -11.99
CA ARG A 36 -5.07 5.46 -11.55
C ARG A 36 -3.79 5.74 -10.78
N LEU A 37 -2.92 4.75 -10.60
CA LEU A 37 -1.68 4.92 -9.83
C LEU A 37 -0.77 5.95 -10.52
N ASP A 38 -0.72 7.15 -9.96
CA ASP A 38 0.25 8.18 -10.28
C ASP A 38 1.14 8.50 -9.08
N ILE A 39 2.45 8.34 -9.26
CA ILE A 39 3.45 8.56 -8.22
C ILE A 39 3.52 10.06 -7.86
N TYR A 40 3.24 10.95 -8.82
CA TYR A 40 3.24 12.40 -8.58
C TYR A 40 2.07 12.88 -7.72
N ASP A 41 0.96 12.15 -7.73
CA ASP A 41 -0.18 12.42 -6.85
C ASP A 41 0.10 11.94 -5.42
N VAL A 42 0.84 10.83 -5.29
CA VAL A 42 1.25 10.28 -3.99
C VAL A 42 2.29 11.17 -3.32
N PHE A 43 3.31 11.62 -4.05
CA PHE A 43 4.42 12.39 -3.49
C PHE A 43 5.01 13.40 -4.47
N ARG A 44 5.14 14.64 -4.00
CA ARG A 44 5.79 15.71 -4.76
C ARG A 44 7.15 16.01 -4.13
N PRO A 45 8.26 16.07 -4.90
CA PRO A 45 9.57 16.42 -4.35
C PRO A 45 9.60 17.74 -3.57
N GLN A 46 8.73 18.69 -3.93
CA GLN A 46 8.56 19.96 -3.23
C GLN A 46 8.08 19.77 -1.78
N ASP A 47 7.44 18.65 -1.45
CA ASP A 47 7.03 18.30 -0.09
C ASP A 47 8.24 18.17 0.85
N LEU A 48 9.44 17.86 0.32
CA LEU A 48 10.69 17.79 1.10
C LEU A 48 11.23 19.17 1.52
N LEU A 49 10.86 20.22 0.79
CA LEU A 49 11.32 21.59 1.07
C LEU A 49 10.51 22.25 2.19
N GLN A 50 9.42 21.62 2.64
CA GLN A 50 8.59 22.18 3.69
C GLN A 50 9.30 22.07 5.04
N HIS A 51 9.65 23.21 5.64
CA HIS A 51 10.33 23.27 6.92
C HIS A 51 9.43 22.76 8.07
N GLY A 52 9.89 21.72 8.79
CA GLY A 52 9.27 21.20 10.01
C GLY A 52 9.44 19.68 10.17
N SER A 53 10.08 19.23 11.25
CA SER A 53 10.33 17.80 11.54
C SER A 53 9.06 16.95 11.56
N TRP A 54 7.94 17.51 12.02
CA TRP A 54 6.64 16.84 12.08
C TRP A 54 6.03 16.56 10.70
N LYS A 55 6.31 17.39 9.68
CA LYS A 55 5.78 17.21 8.33
C LYS A 55 6.35 15.98 7.65
N LEU A 56 7.63 15.72 7.87
CA LEU A 56 8.30 14.55 7.31
C LEU A 56 7.77 13.26 7.93
N ALA A 57 7.54 13.24 9.24
CA ALA A 57 6.88 12.13 9.94
C ALA A 57 5.44 11.92 9.44
N GLN A 58 4.69 13.00 9.27
CA GLN A 58 3.35 12.97 8.68
C GLN A 58 3.39 12.40 7.26
N ARG A 59 4.40 12.77 6.45
CA ARG A 59 4.54 12.26 5.09
C ARG A 59 4.81 10.77 5.04
N VAL A 60 5.67 10.25 5.93
CA VAL A 60 5.90 8.81 6.09
C VAL A 60 4.60 8.10 6.45
N ARG A 61 3.80 8.67 7.36
CA ARG A 61 2.50 8.12 7.76
C ARG A 61 1.49 8.11 6.61
N TRP A 62 1.41 9.18 5.82
CA TRP A 62 0.55 9.22 4.63
C TRP A 62 1.03 8.25 3.56
N LEU A 63 2.33 8.11 3.33
CA LEU A 63 2.82 7.15 2.37
C LEU A 63 2.42 5.71 2.72
N CYS A 64 2.30 5.37 4.01
CA CYS A 64 1.74 4.08 4.43
C CYS A 64 0.27 3.88 3.98
N THR A 65 -0.53 4.94 3.88
CA THR A 65 -1.91 4.85 3.38
C THR A 65 -2.00 4.63 1.88
N ASP A 66 -0.91 4.86 1.14
CA ASP A 66 -0.83 4.54 -0.30
C ASP A 66 -0.19 3.16 -0.53
N VAL A 67 0.93 2.88 0.15
CA VAL A 67 1.72 1.66 -0.05
C VAL A 67 0.97 0.40 0.37
N TRP A 68 0.37 0.38 1.56
CA TRP A 68 -0.27 -0.85 2.06
C TRP A 68 -1.51 -1.24 1.25
N PRO A 69 -2.46 -0.34 0.95
CA PRO A 69 -3.57 -0.68 0.07
C PRO A 69 -3.10 -1.15 -1.31
N MET A 70 -2.05 -0.56 -1.86
CA MET A 70 -1.54 -0.96 -3.17
C MET A 70 -1.00 -2.40 -3.18
N LEU A 71 -0.33 -2.85 -2.10
CA LEU A 71 0.02 -4.26 -1.92
C LEU A 71 -1.23 -5.16 -2.01
N TYR A 72 -2.28 -4.84 -1.26
CA TYR A 72 -3.48 -5.68 -1.26
C TYR A 72 -4.25 -5.64 -2.59
N HIS A 73 -4.23 -4.52 -3.31
CA HIS A 73 -4.79 -4.45 -4.67
C HIS A 73 -4.01 -5.35 -5.63
N VAL A 74 -2.68 -5.37 -5.58
CA VAL A 74 -1.86 -6.31 -6.37
C VAL A 74 -2.24 -7.76 -6.06
N LEU A 75 -2.34 -8.12 -4.78
CA LEU A 75 -2.69 -9.49 -4.37
C LEU A 75 -4.12 -9.87 -4.79
N THR A 76 -5.06 -8.93 -4.72
CA THR A 76 -6.44 -9.10 -5.20
C THR A 76 -6.45 -9.52 -6.66
N ILE A 77 -5.69 -8.83 -7.52
CA ILE A 77 -5.59 -9.16 -8.95
C ILE A 77 -4.89 -10.52 -9.16
N GLN A 78 -3.77 -10.76 -8.49
CA GLN A 78 -2.95 -11.95 -8.74
C GLN A 78 -3.64 -13.26 -8.29
N GLN A 79 -4.36 -13.23 -7.18
CA GLN A 79 -4.91 -14.45 -6.56
C GLN A 79 -6.39 -14.68 -6.85
N ARG A 80 -7.10 -13.67 -7.35
CA ARG A 80 -8.58 -13.70 -7.51
C ARG A 80 -9.32 -14.05 -6.21
N ASN A 81 -8.70 -13.72 -5.08
CA ASN A 81 -9.24 -13.89 -3.73
C ASN A 81 -8.78 -12.72 -2.84
N GLY A 82 -9.26 -11.53 -3.20
CA GLY A 82 -9.02 -10.28 -2.52
C GLY A 82 -9.49 -10.33 -1.07
N ILE A 83 -10.69 -10.83 -0.78
CA ILE A 83 -11.21 -10.86 0.60
C ILE A 83 -10.22 -11.57 1.53
N ALA A 84 -9.71 -12.75 1.14
CA ALA A 84 -8.72 -13.46 1.96
C ALA A 84 -7.41 -12.69 2.09
N ALA A 85 -6.92 -12.07 1.01
CA ALA A 85 -5.69 -11.28 1.04
C ALA A 85 -5.80 -10.09 2.02
N TRP A 86 -6.92 -9.35 2.00
CA TRP A 86 -7.15 -8.18 2.86
C TRP A 86 -7.34 -8.53 4.35
N GLN A 87 -7.61 -9.80 4.68
CA GLN A 87 -7.69 -10.29 6.05
C GLN A 87 -6.31 -10.62 6.65
N LEU A 88 -5.26 -10.68 5.82
CA LEU A 88 -3.94 -11.04 6.29
C LEU A 88 -3.23 -9.86 6.97
N PRO A 89 -2.41 -10.12 8.00
CA PRO A 89 -1.43 -9.16 8.46
C PRO A 89 -0.45 -8.79 7.33
N LYS A 90 0.03 -7.54 7.32
CA LYS A 90 0.97 -7.01 6.29
C LYS A 90 2.16 -7.94 6.03
N GLN A 91 2.73 -8.53 7.09
CA GLN A 91 3.85 -9.46 6.98
C GLN A 91 3.49 -10.73 6.21
N GLU A 92 2.30 -11.29 6.43
CA GLU A 92 1.84 -12.47 5.71
C GLU A 92 1.44 -12.12 4.28
N ALA A 93 0.80 -10.96 4.06
CA ALA A 93 0.46 -10.47 2.73
C ALA A 93 1.70 -10.30 1.83
N MET A 94 2.80 -9.75 2.37
CA MET A 94 4.04 -9.59 1.61
C MET A 94 4.60 -10.93 1.09
N LYS A 95 4.46 -12.02 1.86
CA LYS A 95 4.97 -13.35 1.48
C LYS A 95 4.24 -13.96 0.29
N LEU A 96 3.05 -13.43 -0.05
CA LEU A 96 2.26 -13.90 -1.17
C LEU A 96 2.68 -13.31 -2.51
N LEU A 97 3.52 -12.26 -2.51
CA LEU A 97 4.12 -11.78 -3.75
C LEU A 97 5.17 -12.78 -4.25
N PRO A 98 5.35 -12.94 -5.59
CA PRO A 98 6.44 -13.75 -6.12
C PRO A 98 7.79 -13.18 -5.64
N GLN A 99 8.59 -13.99 -4.95
CA GLN A 99 9.79 -13.52 -4.23
C GLN A 99 10.80 -12.79 -5.14
N GLU A 100 10.93 -13.24 -6.38
CA GLU A 100 11.85 -12.64 -7.36
C GLU A 100 11.27 -11.42 -8.09
N SER A 101 10.03 -11.01 -7.78
CA SER A 101 9.41 -9.85 -8.39
C SER A 101 9.95 -8.54 -7.81
N ALA A 102 9.98 -7.49 -8.65
CA ALA A 102 10.36 -6.16 -8.19
C ALA A 102 9.44 -5.64 -7.05
N PRO A 103 8.09 -5.78 -7.12
CA PRO A 103 7.21 -5.43 -6.00
C PRO A 103 7.56 -6.12 -4.69
N ALA A 104 7.90 -7.41 -4.70
CA ALA A 104 8.29 -8.14 -3.49
C ALA A 104 9.54 -7.52 -2.84
N ARG A 105 10.60 -7.32 -3.62
CA ARG A 105 11.85 -6.71 -3.09
C ARG A 105 11.60 -5.32 -2.52
N MET A 106 10.83 -4.49 -3.21
CA MET A 106 10.60 -3.10 -2.80
C MET A 106 9.71 -2.98 -1.56
N ILE A 107 8.67 -3.82 -1.41
CA ILE A 107 7.81 -3.78 -0.22
C ILE A 107 8.58 -4.23 1.03
N HIS A 108 9.47 -5.22 0.91
CA HIS A 108 10.34 -5.64 2.00
C HIS A 108 11.32 -4.54 2.42
N ALA A 109 11.93 -3.83 1.45
CA ALA A 109 12.78 -2.68 1.74
C ALA A 109 12.02 -1.55 2.45
N PHE A 110 10.78 -1.27 2.02
CA PHE A 110 9.90 -0.30 2.66
C PHE A 110 9.54 -0.70 4.09
N TYR A 111 9.14 -1.95 4.29
CA TYR A 111 8.79 -2.48 5.61
C TYR A 111 9.97 -2.35 6.59
N GLN A 112 11.18 -2.73 6.16
CA GLN A 112 12.39 -2.61 6.97
C GLN A 112 12.70 -1.14 7.30
N ALA A 113 12.55 -0.22 6.33
CA ALA A 113 12.78 1.21 6.54
C ALA A 113 11.80 1.80 7.55
N ILE A 114 10.51 1.46 7.44
CA ILE A 114 9.45 1.88 8.37
C ILE A 114 9.69 1.35 9.78
N CYS A 115 10.01 0.05 9.94
CA CYS A 115 10.34 -0.51 11.24
C CYS A 115 11.52 0.19 11.88
N THR A 116 12.59 0.43 11.12
CA THR A 116 13.78 1.15 11.61
C THR A 116 13.45 2.58 12.01
N TYR A 117 12.64 3.27 11.20
CA TYR A 117 12.27 4.66 11.41
C TYR A 117 11.43 4.86 12.69
N TYR A 118 10.48 3.98 12.96
CA TYR A 118 9.63 4.07 14.17
C TYR A 118 10.28 3.49 15.43
N GLN A 119 11.28 2.61 15.31
CA GLN A 119 11.99 2.02 16.45
C GLN A 119 13.14 2.89 16.97
N LYS A 120 13.81 3.63 16.09
CA LYS A 120 14.86 4.58 16.47
C LYS A 120 14.25 5.97 16.66
N GLU A 121 14.94 6.88 17.35
CA GLU A 121 14.56 8.29 17.32
C GLU A 121 14.36 8.74 15.86
N ALA A 122 13.17 9.26 15.57
CA ALA A 122 12.73 9.58 14.21
C ALA A 122 13.71 10.56 13.56
N SER A 123 14.57 10.06 12.67
CA SER A 123 15.58 10.86 11.97
C SER A 123 15.10 11.24 10.57
N ALA A 124 15.60 12.36 10.05
CA ALA A 124 15.32 12.78 8.69
C ALA A 124 15.81 11.73 7.67
N GLU A 125 16.97 11.13 7.89
CA GLU A 125 17.51 10.05 7.06
C GLU A 125 16.60 8.82 7.03
N GLY A 126 16.11 8.39 8.20
CA GLY A 126 15.20 7.26 8.31
C GLY A 126 13.88 7.52 7.57
N ALA A 127 13.34 8.73 7.69
CA ALA A 127 12.14 9.11 6.97
C ALA A 127 12.35 9.18 5.46
N LEU A 128 13.45 9.77 4.99
CA LEU A 128 13.80 9.82 3.56
C LEU A 128 13.96 8.41 2.99
N LYS A 129 14.60 7.49 3.72
CA LYS A 129 14.72 6.08 3.31
C LYS A 129 13.36 5.39 3.21
N ALA A 130 12.46 5.63 4.17
CA ALA A 130 11.09 5.13 4.12
C ALA A 130 10.32 5.69 2.92
N ILE A 131 10.48 6.99 2.63
CA ILE A 131 9.86 7.63 1.47
C ILE A 131 10.38 7.02 0.17
N GLN A 132 11.70 6.97 -0.01
CA GLN A 132 12.32 6.43 -1.22
C GLN A 132 11.90 4.98 -1.49
N SER A 133 11.92 4.11 -0.47
CA SER A 133 11.54 2.71 -0.62
C SER A 133 10.04 2.53 -0.89
N GLY A 134 9.17 3.35 -0.29
CA GLY A 134 7.73 3.30 -0.56
C GLY A 134 7.39 3.77 -1.98
N LEU A 135 8.03 4.83 -2.47
CA LEU A 135 7.87 5.28 -3.85
C LEU A 135 8.43 4.26 -4.85
N ALA A 136 9.57 3.63 -4.54
CA ALA A 136 10.12 2.56 -5.37
C ALA A 136 9.17 1.36 -5.47
N PHE A 137 8.48 1.00 -4.38
CA PHE A 137 7.44 -0.01 -4.40
C PHE A 137 6.28 0.39 -5.32
N LEU A 138 5.71 1.58 -5.16
CA LEU A 138 4.59 2.05 -5.98
C LEU A 138 4.98 2.12 -7.47
N GLN A 139 6.20 2.57 -7.77
CA GLN A 139 6.72 2.58 -9.14
C GLN A 139 6.83 1.15 -9.72
N SER A 140 7.33 0.20 -8.92
CA SER A 140 7.42 -1.20 -9.35
C SER A 140 6.05 -1.85 -9.59
N VAL A 141 5.04 -1.48 -8.79
CA VAL A 141 3.65 -1.93 -9.00
C VAL A 141 3.08 -1.34 -10.28
N LYS A 142 3.31 -0.05 -10.55
CA LYS A 142 2.89 0.60 -11.79
C LYS A 142 3.47 -0.09 -13.02
N SER A 143 4.78 -0.36 -13.00
CA SER A 143 5.45 -1.10 -14.08
C SER A 143 4.86 -2.49 -14.27
N TRP A 144 4.70 -3.25 -13.18
CA TRP A 144 4.08 -4.59 -13.21
C TRP A 144 2.65 -4.57 -13.77
N TRP A 145 1.85 -3.57 -13.42
CA TRP A 145 0.47 -3.44 -13.91
C TRP A 145 0.42 -3.16 -15.41
N ILE A 146 1.29 -2.28 -15.91
CA ILE A 146 1.40 -1.97 -17.34
C ILE A 146 1.80 -3.21 -18.14
N GLU A 147 2.81 -3.96 -17.65
CA GLU A 147 3.27 -5.20 -18.28
C GLU A 147 2.18 -6.27 -18.33
N THR A 148 1.41 -6.42 -17.24
CA THR A 148 0.37 -7.45 -17.12
C THR A 148 -0.92 -7.08 -17.85
N SER A 149 -1.21 -5.78 -18.02
CA SER A 149 -2.42 -5.28 -18.71
C SER A 149 -2.25 -5.10 -20.21
N SER A 150 -1.03 -5.28 -20.73
CA SER A 150 -0.71 -5.19 -22.16
C SER A 150 -0.94 -6.51 -22.91
N TYR A 151 -1.52 -7.51 -22.24
CA TYR A 151 -1.92 -8.82 -22.76
C TYR A 151 -3.42 -9.03 -22.55
#